data_AF-A0A2E5WEU0-F1
#
_entry.id   AF-A0A2E5WEU0-F1
#
_cell.length_a   1.000
_cell.length_b   1.000
_cell.length_c   1.000
_cell.angle_alpha   90.00
_cell.angle_beta   90.00
_cell.angle_gamma   90.00
#
_symmetry.space_group_name_H-M   'P 1'
#
loop_
_entity.id
_entity.type
_entity.pdbx_description
1 polymer ?
#
loop_
_entity_poly.entity_id
_entity_poly.type
_entity_poly.pdbx_seq_one_letter_code
_entity_poly.pdbx_strand_id
1 'polypeptide(L)'
;MLRDFMPGDPMPDGDRFEVREVALDDSWDAFVDAAIGGHIFVHSDWLRVAEAAGAGDPVVMGAYDKDALVAAIVGVRTKGRVHRLATPPLLPHSGMLFRQPLSEQRPRQEAEQSAAWQTLTAELGGFDHIHVSCSPDVTDVREPLWAGWIAHPRYTYWIDLPPDRQQVWDGFERRTRTVIRKSETAGFHVAPASPEGFGALYQSTYPDGRPPVDAQMAQRYVTEACSAGLVEGFSALSPDGDVATTVFFAL
;
A
#
# COMPACT_ATOMS: atom_id res chain seq x y z
N MET A 1 -1.83 38.99 -16.23
CA MET A 1 -0.89 39.39 -15.17
C MET A 1 -0.98 38.29 -14.11
N LEU A 2 -0.09 37.29 -14.21
CA LEU A 2 -0.05 36.17 -13.26
C LEU A 2 0.59 36.70 -11.97
N ARG A 3 -0.12 36.60 -10.84
CA ARG A 3 0.48 36.83 -9.52
C ARG A 3 1.33 35.61 -9.20
N ASP A 4 2.59 35.85 -8.87
CA ASP A 4 3.45 34.83 -8.28
C ASP A 4 2.83 34.40 -6.95
N PHE A 5 2.53 33.11 -6.83
CA PHE A 5 2.03 32.50 -5.62
C PHE A 5 3.18 32.45 -4.59
N MET A 6 3.05 33.17 -3.48
CA MET A 6 4.06 33.20 -2.43
C MET A 6 3.72 32.14 -1.36
N PRO A 7 4.73 31.46 -0.78
CA PRO A 7 4.49 30.53 0.33
C PRO A 7 3.82 31.26 1.51
N GLY A 8 2.59 30.85 1.84
CA GLY A 8 1.81 31.45 2.93
C GLY A 8 0.60 32.30 2.51
N ASP A 9 0.29 32.44 1.21
CA ASP A 9 -1.01 32.95 0.80
C ASP A 9 -2.12 31.96 1.24
N PRO A 10 -3.19 32.42 1.92
CA PRO A 10 -4.30 31.55 2.29
C PRO A 10 -4.97 31.04 1.00
N MET A 11 -4.93 29.71 0.83
CA MET A 11 -5.58 29.00 -0.27
C MET A 11 -7.11 29.17 -0.17
N PRO A 12 -7.84 29.22 -1.31
CA PRO A 12 -9.26 29.50 -1.30
C PRO A 12 -10.06 28.36 -0.63
N ASP A 13 -10.93 28.74 0.31
CA ASP A 13 -11.96 27.96 1.00
C ASP A 13 -11.48 26.70 1.76
N GLY A 14 -10.72 26.92 2.83
CA GLY A 14 -10.38 25.88 3.83
C GLY A 14 -11.55 25.28 4.62
N ASP A 15 -12.80 25.63 4.31
CA ASP A 15 -14.00 25.21 5.05
C ASP A 15 -14.90 24.22 4.28
N ARG A 16 -14.42 23.63 3.17
CA ARG A 16 -15.28 22.77 2.32
C ARG A 16 -15.57 21.40 2.93
N PHE A 17 -14.63 20.81 3.65
CA PHE A 17 -14.75 19.46 4.18
C PHE A 17 -14.50 19.42 5.68
N GLU A 18 -15.25 18.57 6.37
CA GLU A 18 -15.02 18.26 7.77
C GLU A 18 -14.11 17.05 7.89
N VAL A 19 -13.06 17.12 8.72
CA VAL A 19 -12.19 15.97 8.95
C VAL A 19 -12.67 15.16 10.14
N ARG A 20 -12.78 13.84 9.96
CA ARG A 20 -13.16 12.89 11.00
C ARG A 20 -12.30 11.63 10.89
N GLU A 21 -12.11 10.96 12.01
CA GLU A 21 -11.57 9.59 11.99
C GLU A 21 -12.61 8.66 11.36
N VAL A 22 -12.14 7.75 10.51
CA VAL A 22 -13.01 6.80 9.79
C VAL A 22 -12.93 5.45 10.49
N ALA A 23 -14.10 4.86 10.78
CA ALA A 23 -14.17 3.51 11.32
C ALA A 23 -13.75 2.48 10.27
N LEU A 24 -12.95 1.49 10.69
CA LEU A 24 -12.56 0.36 9.84
C LEU A 24 -13.68 -0.68 9.82
N ASP A 25 -14.76 -0.40 9.09
CA ASP A 25 -15.91 -1.30 8.90
C ASP A 25 -16.21 -1.50 7.40
N ASP A 26 -17.29 -2.21 7.08
CA ASP A 26 -17.69 -2.50 5.70
C ASP A 26 -17.91 -1.23 4.86
N SER A 27 -18.24 -0.08 5.48
CA SER A 27 -18.43 1.17 4.76
C SER A 27 -17.09 1.77 4.30
N TRP A 28 -16.03 1.56 5.07
CA TRP A 28 -14.67 1.90 4.67
C TRP A 28 -14.23 1.04 3.49
N ASP A 29 -14.41 -0.27 3.58
CA ASP A 29 -13.97 -1.18 2.51
C ASP A 29 -14.74 -0.92 1.21
N ALA A 30 -16.04 -0.63 1.29
CA ALA A 30 -16.83 -0.21 0.13
C ALA A 30 -16.36 1.13 -0.47
N PHE A 31 -15.86 2.06 0.35
CA PHE A 31 -15.22 3.27 -0.14
C PHE A 31 -13.90 2.96 -0.85
N VAL A 32 -13.05 2.12 -0.25
CA VAL A 32 -11.77 1.71 -0.83
C VAL A 32 -11.96 1.05 -2.19
N ASP A 33 -12.92 0.14 -2.33
CA ASP A 33 -13.22 -0.54 -3.60
C ASP A 33 -13.57 0.42 -4.74
N ALA A 34 -14.19 1.55 -4.42
CA ALA A 34 -14.59 2.55 -5.41
C ALA A 34 -13.54 3.66 -5.61
N ALA A 35 -12.64 3.87 -4.65
CA ALA A 35 -11.79 5.06 -4.60
C ALA A 35 -10.68 5.06 -5.66
N ILE A 36 -10.37 6.26 -6.17
CA ILE A 36 -9.07 6.51 -6.80
C ILE A 36 -7.99 6.33 -5.73
N GLY A 37 -7.04 5.45 -6.03
CA GLY A 37 -5.99 5.06 -5.11
C GLY A 37 -6.40 3.99 -4.10
N GLY A 38 -7.63 3.49 -4.17
CA GLY A 38 -8.07 2.33 -3.41
C GLY A 38 -7.44 1.03 -3.91
N HIS A 39 -7.09 0.15 -2.97
CA HIS A 39 -6.53 -1.17 -3.24
C HIS A 39 -6.63 -2.05 -1.98
N ILE A 40 -6.51 -3.37 -2.16
CA ILE A 40 -6.66 -4.35 -1.06
C ILE A 40 -5.84 -4.01 0.20
N PHE A 41 -4.61 -3.50 0.07
CA PHE A 41 -3.74 -3.22 1.22
C PHE A 41 -4.19 -2.07 2.15
N VAL A 42 -5.23 -1.31 1.81
CA VAL A 42 -5.87 -0.36 2.76
C VAL A 42 -7.26 -0.81 3.20
N HIS A 43 -7.71 -2.02 2.82
CA HIS A 43 -8.91 -2.62 3.42
C HIS A 43 -8.71 -2.83 4.92
N SER A 44 -9.81 -2.83 5.65
CA SER A 44 -9.87 -2.98 7.11
C SER A 44 -9.09 -4.20 7.58
N ASP A 45 -9.22 -5.35 6.90
CA ASP A 45 -8.52 -6.59 7.26
C ASP A 45 -7.00 -6.49 7.09
N TRP A 46 -6.52 -5.84 6.03
CA TRP A 46 -5.08 -5.63 5.83
C TRP A 46 -4.48 -4.66 6.85
N LEU A 47 -5.25 -3.64 7.26
CA LEU A 47 -4.84 -2.72 8.32
C LEU A 47 -4.82 -3.41 9.69
N ARG A 48 -5.75 -4.31 9.98
CA ARG A 48 -5.74 -5.14 11.19
C ARG A 48 -4.58 -6.13 11.21
N VAL A 49 -4.24 -6.74 10.07
CA VAL A 49 -3.04 -7.58 9.93
C VAL A 49 -1.77 -6.77 10.22
N ALA A 50 -1.68 -5.54 9.71
CA ALA A 50 -0.58 -4.64 10.01
C ALA A 50 -0.44 -4.36 11.50
N GLU A 51 -1.54 -4.05 12.17
CA GLU A 51 -1.60 -3.81 13.61
C GLU A 51 -1.15 -5.04 14.40
N ALA A 52 -1.73 -6.21 14.10
CA ALA A 52 -1.41 -7.48 14.75
C ALA A 52 0.06 -7.89 14.56
N ALA A 53 0.64 -7.61 13.39
CA ALA A 53 2.06 -7.83 13.12
C ALA A 53 3.00 -6.86 13.87
N GLY A 54 2.44 -5.80 14.47
CA GLY A 54 3.16 -4.80 15.25
C GLY A 54 3.67 -3.61 14.42
N ALA A 55 3.06 -3.32 13.26
CA ALA A 55 3.42 -2.16 12.42
C ALA A 55 3.10 -0.81 13.09
N GLY A 56 2.10 -0.79 13.97
CA GLY A 56 1.55 0.42 14.58
C GLY A 56 0.04 0.39 14.60
N ASP A 57 -0.57 1.42 15.20
CA ASP A 57 -2.03 1.51 15.29
C ASP A 57 -2.57 2.16 14.00
N PRO A 58 -3.52 1.55 13.27
CA PRO A 58 -4.06 2.12 12.04
C PRO A 58 -4.65 3.52 12.27
N VAL A 59 -4.45 4.42 11.31
CA VAL A 59 -5.03 5.76 11.30
C VAL A 59 -5.65 6.00 9.94
N VAL A 60 -6.94 6.30 9.93
CA VAL A 60 -7.68 6.74 8.74
C VAL A 60 -8.37 8.06 9.07
N MET A 61 -7.91 9.14 8.44
CA MET A 61 -8.56 10.45 8.54
C MET A 61 -9.27 10.74 7.24
N GLY A 62 -10.58 10.96 7.32
CA GLY A 62 -11.45 11.20 6.17
C GLY A 62 -11.89 12.66 6.09
N ALA A 63 -11.90 13.22 4.89
CA ALA A 63 -12.54 14.49 4.56
C ALA A 63 -13.97 14.23 4.09
N TYR A 64 -14.94 14.83 4.78
CA TYR A 64 -16.37 14.63 4.54
C TYR A 64 -17.02 15.89 3.96
N ASP A 65 -17.81 15.70 2.91
CA ASP A 65 -18.81 16.67 2.44
C ASP A 65 -20.14 16.28 3.08
N LYS A 66 -20.48 16.95 4.19
CA LYS A 66 -21.55 16.55 5.10
C LYS A 66 -21.29 15.16 5.69
N ASP A 67 -21.97 14.13 5.16
CA ASP A 67 -21.84 12.74 5.60
C ASP A 67 -21.19 11.84 4.53
N ALA A 68 -20.87 12.40 3.36
CA ALA A 68 -20.22 11.65 2.30
C ALA A 68 -18.70 11.74 2.43
N LEU A 69 -18.03 10.59 2.58
CA LEU A 69 -16.57 10.51 2.54
C LEU A 69 -16.07 10.88 1.13
N VAL A 70 -15.27 11.93 1.04
CA VAL A 70 -14.73 12.46 -0.23
C VAL A 70 -13.31 12.00 -0.46
N ALA A 71 -12.50 11.97 0.59
CA ALA A 71 -11.12 11.53 0.52
C ALA A 71 -10.68 11.01 1.87
N ALA A 72 -9.63 10.21 1.90
CA ALA A 72 -9.02 9.76 3.16
C ALA A 72 -7.51 9.73 3.03
N ILE A 73 -6.82 9.92 4.15
CA ILE A 73 -5.40 9.58 4.28
C ILE A 73 -5.25 8.42 5.27
N VAL A 74 -4.56 7.37 4.82
CA VAL A 74 -4.39 6.10 5.53
C VAL A 74 -2.93 5.88 5.90
N GLY A 75 -2.66 5.37 7.09
CA GLY A 75 -1.35 4.89 7.49
C GLY A 75 -1.40 4.16 8.83
N VAL A 76 -0.24 3.92 9.42
CA VAL A 76 -0.12 3.47 10.81
C VAL A 76 0.64 4.51 11.63
N ARG A 77 0.20 4.65 12.88
CA ARG A 77 0.89 5.40 13.92
C ARG A 77 1.89 4.49 14.62
N THR A 78 3.18 4.78 14.49
CA THR A 78 4.22 3.97 15.14
C THR A 78 4.25 4.20 16.64
N LYS A 79 4.45 3.13 17.43
CA LYS A 79 4.59 3.21 18.89
C LYS A 79 5.97 3.78 19.26
N GLY A 80 6.01 4.88 20.02
CA GLY A 80 7.27 5.50 20.43
C GLY A 80 7.11 6.94 20.92
N ARG A 81 8.25 7.60 21.20
CA ARG A 81 8.30 9.02 21.61
C ARG A 81 8.14 10.00 20.44
N VAL A 82 8.29 9.51 19.21
CA VAL A 82 8.12 10.29 17.98
C VAL A 82 6.83 9.82 17.33
N HIS A 83 5.87 10.72 17.18
CA HIS A 83 4.58 10.46 16.55
C HIS A 83 4.78 10.44 15.05
N ARG A 84 4.74 9.25 14.44
CA ARG A 84 4.90 9.10 12.99
C ARG A 84 3.63 8.57 12.37
N LEU A 85 3.26 9.12 11.22
CA LEU A 85 2.30 8.51 10.30
C LEU A 85 3.06 7.92 9.13
N ALA A 86 2.96 6.61 8.90
CA ALA A 86 3.69 5.96 7.83
C ALA A 86 2.88 4.91 7.10
N THR A 87 3.28 4.60 5.86
CA THR A 87 2.87 3.33 5.22
C THR A 87 3.32 2.16 6.10
N PRO A 88 2.44 1.21 6.43
CA PRO A 88 2.83 0.02 7.18
C PRO A 88 3.95 -0.75 6.46
N PRO A 89 4.93 -1.31 7.18
CA PRO A 89 5.93 -2.19 6.59
C PRO A 89 5.28 -3.32 5.79
N LEU A 90 5.89 -3.72 4.67
CA LEU A 90 5.40 -4.79 3.79
C LEU A 90 4.07 -4.52 3.06
N LEU A 91 3.40 -3.38 3.30
CA LEU A 91 2.33 -2.90 2.43
C LEU A 91 2.90 -1.91 1.40
N PRO A 92 2.61 -2.09 0.10
CA PRO A 92 3.26 -1.29 -0.94
C PRO A 92 2.76 0.15 -0.97
N HIS A 93 1.49 0.34 -0.63
CA HIS A 93 0.78 1.60 -0.74
C HIS A 93 -0.11 1.83 0.48
N SER A 94 -0.24 3.09 0.85
CA SER A 94 -1.20 3.66 1.81
C SER A 94 -1.43 5.12 1.37
N GLY A 95 -1.66 6.05 2.29
CA GLY A 95 -1.72 7.46 1.96
C GLY A 95 -3.09 7.84 1.43
N MET A 96 -3.11 8.67 0.38
CA MET A 96 -4.31 9.38 -0.03
C MET A 96 -5.21 8.51 -0.92
N LEU A 97 -6.51 8.55 -0.65
CA LEU A 97 -7.58 7.99 -1.45
C LEU A 97 -8.59 9.09 -1.75
N PHE A 98 -9.21 9.05 -2.93
CA PHE A 98 -10.28 9.96 -3.32
C PHE A 98 -11.49 9.18 -3.81
N ARG A 99 -12.69 9.66 -3.54
CA ARG A 99 -13.89 9.16 -4.22
C ARG A 99 -13.76 9.34 -5.74
N GLN A 100 -14.54 8.58 -6.50
CA GLN A 100 -14.70 8.85 -7.92
C GLN A 100 -15.31 10.25 -8.15
N PRO A 101 -14.88 10.98 -9.19
CA PRO A 101 -15.37 12.33 -9.40
C PRO A 101 -16.86 12.34 -9.75
N LEU A 102 -17.63 13.22 -9.10
CA LEU A 102 -19.05 13.40 -9.38
C LEU A 102 -19.33 14.19 -10.68
N SER A 103 -18.31 14.84 -11.24
CA SER A 103 -18.40 15.70 -12.41
C SER A 103 -17.40 15.24 -13.46
N GLU A 104 -17.81 15.17 -14.72
CA GLU A 104 -16.92 14.87 -15.85
C GLU A 104 -15.97 16.03 -16.21
N GLN A 105 -16.27 17.24 -15.73
CA GLN A 105 -15.44 18.43 -15.98
C GLN A 105 -14.15 18.36 -15.16
N ARG A 106 -13.01 18.13 -15.82
CA ARG A 106 -11.68 18.07 -15.19
C ARG A 106 -11.39 19.19 -14.20
N PRO A 107 -11.68 20.49 -14.49
CA PRO A 107 -11.41 21.55 -13.51
C PRO A 107 -12.14 21.39 -12.18
N ARG A 108 -13.35 20.79 -12.18
CA ARG A 108 -14.09 20.51 -10.94
C ARG A 108 -13.51 19.32 -10.19
N GLN A 109 -13.00 18.31 -10.91
CA GLN A 109 -12.33 17.15 -10.29
C GLN A 109 -11.04 17.60 -9.60
N GLU A 110 -10.21 18.38 -10.31
CA GLU A 110 -8.96 18.92 -9.78
C GLU A 110 -9.21 19.81 -8.56
N ALA A 111 -10.23 20.69 -8.61
CA ALA A 111 -10.58 21.54 -7.48
C ALA A 111 -11.03 20.75 -6.25
N GLU A 112 -11.77 19.65 -6.43
CA GLU A 112 -12.19 18.79 -5.31
C GLU A 112 -11.00 18.03 -4.70
N GLN A 113 -10.13 17.43 -5.52
CA GLN A 113 -8.93 16.76 -5.03
C GLN A 113 -7.96 17.73 -4.35
N SER A 114 -7.81 18.93 -4.92
CA SER A 114 -7.01 20.03 -4.36
C SER A 114 -7.49 20.42 -2.97
N ALA A 115 -8.80 20.69 -2.83
CA ALA A 115 -9.41 21.01 -1.54
C ALA A 115 -9.24 19.85 -0.54
N ALA A 116 -9.46 18.61 -0.95
CA ALA A 116 -9.32 17.44 -0.08
C ALA A 116 -7.88 17.25 0.41
N TRP A 117 -6.89 17.44 -0.47
CA TRP A 117 -5.48 17.43 -0.09
C TRP A 117 -5.19 18.48 0.97
N GLN A 118 -5.59 19.73 0.74
CA GLN A 118 -5.34 20.82 1.69
C GLN A 118 -5.99 20.55 3.04
N THR A 119 -7.26 20.16 3.05
CA THR A 119 -7.99 19.84 4.28
C THR A 119 -7.28 18.73 5.05
N LEU A 120 -6.96 17.60 4.41
CA LEU A 120 -6.35 16.47 5.12
C LEU A 120 -4.91 16.74 5.55
N THR A 121 -4.12 17.46 4.74
CA THR A 121 -2.74 17.80 5.10
C THR A 121 -2.64 18.79 6.24
N ALA A 122 -3.63 19.70 6.39
CA ALA A 122 -3.69 20.62 7.52
C ALA A 122 -3.85 19.89 8.87
N GLU A 123 -4.59 18.77 8.89
CA GLU A 123 -4.80 17.96 10.10
C GLU A 123 -3.59 17.11 10.50
N LEU A 124 -2.57 17.03 9.65
CA LEU A 124 -1.39 16.21 9.91
C LEU A 124 -0.35 16.87 10.83
N GLY A 125 -0.60 18.10 11.29
CA GLY A 125 0.32 18.85 12.16
C GLY A 125 0.63 18.18 13.51
N GLY A 126 -0.17 17.18 13.92
CA GLY A 126 0.07 16.39 15.13
C GLY A 126 1.16 15.32 15.02
N PHE A 127 1.75 15.12 13.84
CA PHE A 127 2.81 14.13 13.63
C PHE A 127 4.19 14.81 13.47
N ASP A 128 5.19 14.27 14.15
CA ASP A 128 6.58 14.72 14.03
C ASP A 128 7.21 14.35 12.68
N HIS A 129 6.72 13.27 12.06
CA HIS A 129 7.22 12.78 10.78
C HIS A 129 6.14 12.01 10.02
N ILE A 130 5.97 12.34 8.74
CA ILE A 130 4.98 11.68 7.88
C ILE A 130 5.69 11.12 6.65
N HIS A 131 5.45 9.83 6.37
CA HIS A 131 5.94 9.20 5.15
C HIS A 131 4.92 8.15 4.66
N VAL A 132 4.07 8.58 3.74
CA VAL A 132 3.07 7.73 3.09
C VAL A 132 3.45 7.49 1.63
N SER A 133 3.04 6.34 1.10
CA SER A 133 3.30 5.95 -0.29
C SER A 133 1.96 5.77 -0.97
N CYS A 134 1.50 6.76 -1.72
CA CYS A 134 0.22 6.69 -2.42
C CYS A 134 0.21 5.56 -3.47
N SER A 135 -0.99 5.08 -3.80
CA SER A 135 -1.21 4.25 -4.98
C SER A 135 -0.72 4.97 -6.25
N PRO A 136 -0.22 4.25 -7.28
CA PRO A 136 0.09 4.83 -8.58
C PRO A 136 -1.09 5.57 -9.25
N ASP A 137 -2.34 5.28 -8.85
CA ASP A 137 -3.52 5.98 -9.38
C ASP A 137 -3.66 7.42 -8.86
N VAL A 138 -2.99 7.74 -7.74
CA VAL A 138 -2.89 9.12 -7.24
C VAL A 138 -1.78 9.84 -7.99
N THR A 139 -2.18 10.50 -9.07
CA THR A 139 -1.24 11.12 -10.03
C THR A 139 -0.99 12.60 -9.78
N ASP A 140 -1.92 13.30 -9.11
CA ASP A 140 -1.76 14.72 -8.78
C ASP A 140 -1.35 14.90 -7.30
N VAL A 141 -0.11 15.35 -7.12
CA VAL A 141 0.51 15.63 -5.82
C VAL A 141 0.93 17.10 -5.69
N ARG A 142 0.35 18.00 -6.51
CA ARG A 142 0.70 19.44 -6.49
C ARG A 142 0.49 20.07 -5.11
N GLU A 143 -0.61 19.76 -4.45
CA GLU A 143 -0.93 20.36 -3.14
C GLU A 143 0.07 20.01 -2.05
N PRO A 144 0.45 18.72 -1.82
CA PRO A 144 1.56 18.39 -0.93
C PRO A 144 2.86 19.14 -1.31
N LEU A 145 3.21 19.20 -2.60
CA LEU A 145 4.42 19.88 -3.06
C LEU A 145 4.40 21.38 -2.72
N TRP A 146 3.27 22.06 -2.92
CA TRP A 146 3.10 23.48 -2.56
C TRP A 146 3.11 23.69 -1.05
N ALA A 147 2.64 22.72 -0.27
CA ALA A 147 2.74 22.70 1.18
C ALA A 147 4.16 22.35 1.69
N GLY A 148 5.16 22.20 0.80
CA GLY A 148 6.55 21.95 1.16
C GLY A 148 6.91 20.48 1.39
N TRP A 149 6.03 19.54 1.03
CA TRP A 149 6.32 18.12 1.10
C TRP A 149 7.29 17.70 0.00
N ILE A 150 8.00 16.60 0.24
CA ILE A 150 8.90 16.00 -0.74
C ILE A 150 8.19 14.81 -1.38
N ALA A 151 7.96 14.88 -2.69
CA ALA A 151 7.46 13.73 -3.45
C ALA A 151 8.63 12.88 -3.97
N HIS A 152 8.54 11.57 -3.75
CA HIS A 152 9.47 10.58 -4.31
C HIS A 152 8.74 9.70 -5.32
N PRO A 153 8.86 9.96 -6.64
CA PRO A 153 8.27 9.10 -7.66
C PRO A 153 8.78 7.67 -7.51
N ARG A 154 7.86 6.71 -7.54
CA ARG A 154 8.14 5.27 -7.50
C ARG A 154 7.54 4.61 -8.74
N TYR A 155 8.20 3.55 -9.20
CA TYR A 155 7.75 2.75 -10.33
C TYR A 155 7.52 1.32 -9.86
N THR A 156 6.46 0.71 -10.37
CA THR A 156 6.16 -0.70 -10.17
C THR A 156 5.76 -1.33 -11.50
N TYR A 157 5.75 -2.66 -11.56
CA TYR A 157 5.35 -3.42 -12.74
C TYR A 157 3.93 -3.92 -12.56
N TRP A 158 3.10 -3.75 -13.59
CA TRP A 158 1.82 -4.44 -13.71
C TRP A 158 1.97 -5.55 -14.75
N ILE A 159 1.67 -6.77 -14.32
CA ILE A 159 1.72 -7.96 -15.17
C ILE A 159 0.30 -8.45 -15.33
N ASP A 160 -0.22 -8.38 -16.55
CA ASP A 160 -1.53 -8.93 -16.87
C ASP A 160 -1.49 -10.46 -16.74
N LEU A 161 -2.47 -11.01 -16.00
CA LEU A 161 -2.63 -12.44 -15.79
C LEU A 161 -3.90 -12.92 -16.51
N PRO A 162 -3.85 -13.12 -17.85
CA PRO A 162 -5.00 -13.62 -18.59
C PRO A 162 -5.48 -14.99 -18.07
N PRO A 163 -6.76 -15.34 -18.29
CA PRO A 163 -7.30 -16.65 -17.90
C PRO A 163 -6.50 -17.82 -18.49
N ASP A 164 -6.01 -17.65 -19.72
CA ASP A 164 -5.14 -18.62 -20.37
C ASP A 164 -3.69 -18.46 -19.90
N ARG A 165 -3.30 -19.32 -18.96
CA ARG A 165 -1.94 -19.34 -18.38
C ARG A 165 -0.84 -19.64 -19.39
N GLN A 166 -1.18 -20.28 -20.53
CA GLN A 166 -0.20 -20.53 -21.59
C GLN A 166 0.31 -19.22 -22.19
N GLN A 167 -0.53 -18.18 -22.24
CA GLN A 167 -0.13 -16.85 -22.72
C GLN A 167 0.89 -16.19 -21.78
N VAL A 168 0.70 -16.33 -20.47
CA VAL A 168 1.68 -15.86 -19.47
C VAL A 168 3.01 -16.58 -19.68
N TRP A 169 2.97 -17.91 -19.83
CA TRP A 169 4.17 -18.71 -20.05
C TRP A 169 4.91 -18.30 -21.32
N ASP A 170 4.19 -18.13 -22.43
CA ASP A 170 4.80 -17.77 -23.71
C ASP A 170 5.33 -16.34 -23.76
N GLY A 171 4.77 -15.45 -22.93
CA GLY A 171 5.29 -14.11 -22.69
C GLY A 171 6.62 -14.06 -21.93
N PHE A 172 7.00 -15.12 -21.20
CA PHE A 172 8.30 -15.16 -20.54
C PHE A 172 9.47 -15.25 -21.53
N GLU A 173 10.55 -14.53 -21.20
CA GLU A 173 11.81 -14.60 -21.94
C GLU A 173 12.26 -16.06 -22.10
N ARG A 174 12.80 -16.41 -23.27
CA ARG A 174 13.30 -17.75 -23.56
C ARG A 174 14.26 -18.25 -22.47
N ARG A 175 15.12 -17.37 -21.94
CA ARG A 175 16.06 -17.71 -20.87
C ARG A 175 15.33 -18.13 -19.60
N THR A 176 14.32 -17.37 -19.16
CA THR A 176 13.49 -17.69 -17.99
C THR A 176 12.81 -19.05 -18.13
N ARG A 177 12.13 -19.29 -19.26
CA ARG A 177 11.52 -20.61 -19.55
C ARG A 177 12.54 -21.76 -19.54
N THR A 178 13.75 -21.52 -20.01
CA THR A 178 14.83 -22.52 -20.02
C THR A 178 15.30 -22.83 -18.60
N VAL A 179 15.44 -21.81 -17.73
CA VAL A 179 15.82 -22.00 -16.33
C VAL A 179 14.74 -22.78 -15.59
N ILE A 180 13.47 -22.40 -15.72
CA ILE A 180 12.35 -23.11 -15.07
C ILE A 180 12.35 -24.60 -15.44
N ARG A 181 12.39 -24.93 -16.74
CA ARG A 181 12.45 -26.33 -17.20
C ARG A 181 13.67 -27.09 -16.68
N LYS A 182 14.82 -26.43 -16.60
CA LYS A 182 16.04 -27.06 -16.04
C LYS A 182 15.87 -27.36 -14.55
N SER A 183 15.25 -26.46 -13.79
CA SER A 183 14.93 -26.67 -12.38
C SER A 183 13.97 -27.84 -12.19
N GLU A 184 12.91 -27.92 -13.00
CA GLU A 184 11.98 -29.06 -12.98
C GLU A 184 12.68 -30.39 -13.30
N THR A 185 13.50 -30.43 -14.36
CA THR A 185 14.30 -31.63 -14.71
C THR A 185 15.29 -32.01 -13.60
N ALA A 186 15.80 -31.02 -12.86
CA ALA A 186 16.68 -31.26 -11.72
C ALA A 186 15.92 -31.77 -10.47
N GLY A 187 14.59 -31.85 -10.51
CA GLY A 187 13.74 -32.39 -9.43
C GLY A 187 13.14 -31.33 -8.51
N PHE A 188 13.29 -30.05 -8.82
CA PHE A 188 12.58 -29.00 -8.08
C PHE A 188 11.10 -29.01 -8.42
N HIS A 189 10.24 -28.76 -7.43
CA HIS A 189 8.80 -28.66 -7.62
C HIS A 189 8.19 -27.61 -6.67
N VAL A 190 6.99 -27.14 -6.99
CA VAL A 190 6.26 -26.15 -6.19
C VAL A 190 5.19 -26.86 -5.35
N ALA A 191 5.07 -26.46 -4.09
CA ALA A 191 4.04 -26.93 -3.16
C ALA A 191 3.42 -25.75 -2.38
N PRO A 192 2.20 -25.88 -1.84
CA PRO A 192 1.65 -24.90 -0.92
C PRO A 192 2.57 -24.67 0.28
N ALA A 193 2.74 -23.42 0.69
CA ALA A 193 3.60 -23.05 1.81
C ALA A 193 2.80 -22.82 3.09
N SER A 194 3.39 -23.17 4.23
CA SER A 194 2.98 -22.64 5.53
C SER A 194 3.75 -21.34 5.83
N PRO A 195 3.22 -20.45 6.69
CA PRO A 195 3.96 -19.27 7.13
C PRO A 195 5.20 -19.61 7.98
N GLU A 196 5.31 -20.83 8.49
CA GLU A 196 6.36 -21.24 9.43
C GLU A 196 7.76 -21.10 8.83
N GLY A 197 8.68 -20.49 9.59
CA GLY A 197 10.07 -20.32 9.16
C GLY A 197 10.29 -19.24 8.10
N PHE A 198 9.24 -18.55 7.63
CA PHE A 198 9.36 -17.48 6.63
C PHE A 198 10.36 -16.38 7.05
N GLY A 199 10.36 -15.97 8.31
CA GLY A 199 11.30 -14.95 8.81
C GLY A 199 12.76 -15.35 8.66
N ALA A 200 13.09 -16.62 8.94
CA ALA A 200 14.46 -17.12 8.79
C ALA A 200 14.87 -17.17 7.31
N LEU A 201 13.97 -17.64 6.44
CA LEU A 201 14.20 -17.66 4.99
C LEU A 201 14.37 -16.24 4.44
N TYR A 202 13.50 -15.32 4.84
CA TYR A 202 13.56 -13.91 4.48
C TYR A 202 14.89 -13.27 4.90
N GLN A 203 15.34 -13.53 6.12
CA GLN A 203 16.63 -13.04 6.60
C GLN A 203 17.81 -13.59 5.78
N SER A 204 17.75 -14.86 5.37
CA SER A 204 18.82 -15.52 4.61
C SER A 204 19.03 -14.95 3.19
N THR A 205 18.00 -14.30 2.63
CA THR A 205 18.08 -13.63 1.32
C THR A 205 19.01 -12.41 1.34
N TYR A 206 19.29 -11.84 2.52
CA TYR A 206 20.13 -10.64 2.66
C TYR A 206 21.55 -11.02 3.08
N PRO A 207 22.60 -10.70 2.29
CA PRO A 207 23.98 -11.10 2.58
C PRO A 207 24.50 -10.72 3.96
N ASP A 208 24.06 -9.56 4.48
CA ASP A 208 24.49 -9.04 5.78
C ASP A 208 23.57 -9.48 6.93
N GLY A 209 22.56 -10.32 6.65
CA GLY A 209 21.55 -10.78 7.62
C GLY A 209 20.65 -9.68 8.17
N ARG A 210 20.61 -8.52 7.52
CA ARG A 210 19.85 -7.32 7.92
C ARG A 210 18.84 -6.93 6.85
N PRO A 211 17.68 -7.59 6.81
CA PRO A 211 16.59 -7.18 5.93
C PRO A 211 16.10 -5.75 6.25
N PRO A 212 15.52 -5.03 5.27
CA PRO A 212 14.93 -3.70 5.48
C PRO A 212 13.77 -3.69 6.50
N VAL A 213 13.02 -4.79 6.59
CA VAL A 213 12.00 -5.03 7.60
C VAL A 213 12.54 -6.09 8.55
N ASP A 214 12.31 -5.94 9.84
CA ASP A 214 12.71 -6.96 10.82
C ASP A 214 12.12 -8.34 10.47
N ALA A 215 12.94 -9.39 10.56
CA ALA A 215 12.55 -10.73 10.13
C ALA A 215 11.41 -11.32 10.99
N GLN A 216 11.34 -10.96 12.27
CA GLN A 216 10.27 -11.39 13.15
C GLN A 216 8.96 -10.65 12.82
N MET A 217 9.03 -9.36 12.48
CA MET A 217 7.89 -8.61 11.97
C MET A 217 7.37 -9.21 10.65
N ALA A 218 8.26 -9.55 9.71
CA ALA A 218 7.88 -10.20 8.46
C ALA A 218 7.22 -11.56 8.69
N GLN A 219 7.76 -12.37 9.61
CA GLN A 219 7.14 -13.63 10.04
C GLN A 219 5.72 -13.42 10.57
N ARG A 220 5.52 -12.45 11.48
CA ARG A 220 4.19 -12.15 12.03
C ARG A 220 3.23 -11.71 10.93
N TYR A 221 3.64 -10.81 10.05
CA TYR A 221 2.82 -10.32 8.94
C TYR A 221 2.24 -11.46 8.10
N VAL A 222 3.09 -12.37 7.64
CA VAL A 222 2.66 -13.50 6.83
C VAL A 222 1.79 -14.47 7.63
N THR A 223 2.10 -14.69 8.91
CA THR A 223 1.30 -15.56 9.79
C THR A 223 -0.12 -15.01 9.98
N GLU A 224 -0.25 -13.72 10.28
CA GLU A 224 -1.54 -13.05 10.45
C GLU A 224 -2.32 -13.01 9.14
N ALA A 225 -1.67 -12.67 8.02
CA ALA A 225 -2.30 -12.64 6.70
C ALA A 225 -2.80 -14.02 6.25
N CYS A 226 -2.03 -15.09 6.49
CA CYS A 226 -2.46 -16.46 6.22
C CYS A 226 -3.66 -16.85 7.07
N SER A 227 -3.64 -16.50 8.36
CA SER A 227 -4.70 -16.82 9.31
C SER A 227 -6.01 -16.09 8.96
N ALA A 228 -5.91 -14.88 8.42
CA ALA A 228 -7.04 -14.10 7.90
C ALA A 228 -7.50 -14.54 6.49
N GLY A 229 -6.78 -15.45 5.83
CA GLY A 229 -7.10 -15.89 4.46
C GLY A 229 -6.87 -14.81 3.39
N LEU A 230 -6.01 -13.82 3.67
CA LEU A 230 -5.70 -12.72 2.75
C LEU A 230 -4.52 -13.02 1.82
N VAL A 231 -3.77 -14.08 2.10
CA VAL A 231 -2.64 -14.52 1.27
C VAL A 231 -2.64 -16.01 1.05
N GLU A 232 -2.09 -16.41 -0.09
CA GLU A 232 -1.70 -17.79 -0.38
C GLU A 232 -0.18 -17.90 -0.56
N GLY A 233 0.41 -18.98 -0.07
CA GLY A 233 1.85 -19.21 -0.08
C GLY A 233 2.25 -20.38 -0.97
N PHE A 234 3.41 -20.24 -1.65
CA PHE A 234 4.01 -21.29 -2.44
C PHE A 234 5.52 -21.39 -2.16
N SER A 235 5.99 -22.61 -1.91
CA SER A 235 7.40 -22.92 -1.73
C SER A 235 7.93 -23.72 -2.91
N ALA A 236 9.14 -23.40 -3.36
CA ALA A 236 9.91 -24.27 -4.25
C ALA A 236 10.74 -25.22 -3.40
N LEU A 237 10.52 -26.52 -3.57
CA LEU A 237 11.21 -27.59 -2.85
C LEU A 237 12.33 -28.18 -3.71
N SER A 238 13.47 -28.43 -3.09
CA SER A 238 14.58 -29.17 -3.71
C SER A 238 14.20 -30.65 -3.88
N PRO A 239 15.00 -31.43 -4.65
CA PRO A 239 14.82 -32.88 -4.76
C PRO A 239 14.90 -33.61 -3.41
N ASP A 240 15.63 -33.04 -2.45
CA ASP A 240 15.81 -33.57 -1.10
C ASP A 240 14.67 -33.16 -0.14
N GLY A 241 13.74 -32.32 -0.61
CA GLY A 241 12.59 -31.82 0.16
C GLY A 241 12.83 -30.51 0.91
N ASP A 242 14.02 -29.91 0.79
CA ASP A 242 14.34 -28.64 1.44
C ASP A 242 13.64 -27.46 0.76
N VAL A 243 13.19 -26.49 1.54
CA VAL A 243 12.60 -25.24 1.04
C VAL A 243 13.72 -24.36 0.47
N ALA A 244 13.75 -24.19 -0.85
CA ALA A 244 14.71 -23.33 -1.53
C ALA A 244 14.27 -21.85 -1.53
N THR A 245 12.97 -21.59 -1.70
CA THR A 245 12.38 -20.25 -1.62
C THR A 245 10.89 -20.35 -1.35
N THR A 246 10.30 -19.29 -0.79
CA THR A 246 8.86 -19.17 -0.53
C THR A 246 8.40 -17.77 -0.92
N VAL A 247 7.22 -17.70 -1.54
CA VAL A 247 6.53 -16.46 -1.90
C VAL A 247 5.09 -16.51 -1.42
N PHE A 248 4.57 -15.38 -0.97
CA PHE A 248 3.16 -15.20 -0.62
C PHE A 248 2.53 -14.17 -1.55
N PHE A 249 1.35 -14.49 -2.08
CA PHE A 249 0.54 -13.62 -2.93
C PHE A 249 -0.68 -13.16 -2.15
N ALA A 250 -1.00 -11.87 -2.24
CA ALA A 250 -2.24 -11.32 -1.72
C ALA A 250 -3.42 -11.74 -2.62
N LEU A 251 -4.54 -12.10 -2.00
CA LEU A 251 -5.77 -12.57 -2.63
C LEU A 251 -6.77 -11.44 -2.88
#